data_AF-A0A816HHF6-F1
#
_entry.id   AF-A0A816HHF6-F1
#
_cell.length_a   1.000
_cell.length_b   1.000
_cell.length_c   1.000
_cell.angle_alpha   90.00
_cell.angle_beta   90.00
_cell.angle_gamma   90.00
#
_symmetry.space_group_name_H-M   'P 1'
#
loop_
_entity.id
_entity.type
_entity.pdbx_description
1 polymer ?
#
loop_
_entity_poly.entity_id
_entity_poly.type
_entity_poly.pdbx_seq_one_letter_code
_entity_poly.pdbx_strand_id
1 'polypeptide(L)'
;IDDREVNIKRPNLRIGVIPAGSTDAVVYGTTGLNDPVTSALQIIVGESLLIDIATVHNEKGFVRFLATMLAYGFFGDIINQSDKWRYLGPLRYDLSGFCQFVLNRSYHTELTITLSPHDSSQMSREGTMSSSSSTNNTKHEDHGTQPTELVNASKSTENKNNQVIQNLIAPALAFCSRNCEICALANEHDSGKVRSSLQIKRQGRYTTINCLNMPGRCAKSKFGMSPFVHLGDGTFDLILVKRSWQTGFLRFLWQVANDGRSIEDLPNVERYRVSEVLIHPLHT
;
A
#
# COMPACT_ATOMS: atom_id res chain seq x y z
N ILE A 1 11.67 -1.41 19.93
CA ILE A 1 10.89 -0.49 19.06
C ILE A 1 11.79 0.67 18.64
N ASP A 2 12.72 1.13 19.48
CA ASP A 2 13.63 2.21 19.11
C ASP A 2 14.67 1.82 18.04
N ASP A 3 15.14 0.56 18.03
CA ASP A 3 16.00 0.07 16.94
C ASP A 3 15.17 -0.21 15.67
N ARG A 4 15.67 0.29 14.53
CA ARG A 4 15.01 0.14 13.21
C ARG A 4 14.91 -1.31 12.75
N GLU A 5 15.81 -2.15 13.22
CA GLU A 5 15.88 -3.58 12.84
C GLU A 5 15.15 -4.50 13.84
N VAL A 6 14.42 -3.95 14.82
CA VAL A 6 13.64 -4.80 15.74
C VAL A 6 12.58 -5.57 14.95
N ASN A 7 12.60 -6.90 15.08
CA ASN A 7 11.54 -7.76 14.58
C ASN A 7 10.26 -7.54 15.40
N ILE A 8 9.32 -6.77 14.83
CA ILE A 8 8.04 -6.46 15.47
C ILE A 8 7.15 -7.69 15.38
N LYS A 9 6.81 -8.26 16.55
CA LYS A 9 5.87 -9.38 16.61
C LYS A 9 4.47 -8.92 16.23
N ARG A 10 3.82 -9.69 15.36
CA ARG A 10 2.41 -9.50 15.02
C ARG A 10 1.54 -9.58 16.30
N PRO A 11 0.69 -8.57 16.57
CA PRO A 11 -0.21 -8.64 17.71
C PRO A 11 -1.31 -9.70 17.47
N ASN A 12 -1.68 -10.43 18.52
CA ASN A 12 -2.79 -11.39 18.50
C ASN A 12 -4.16 -10.73 18.70
N LEU A 13 -4.19 -9.44 19.01
CA LEU A 13 -5.41 -8.66 19.21
C LEU A 13 -5.99 -8.22 17.85
N ARG A 14 -7.27 -8.54 17.62
CA ARG A 14 -8.03 -8.03 16.46
C ARG A 14 -8.65 -6.69 16.80
N ILE A 15 -8.59 -5.74 15.87
CA ILE A 15 -9.14 -4.40 16.02
C ILE A 15 -10.30 -4.24 15.04
N GLY A 16 -11.49 -3.92 15.54
CA GLY A 16 -12.64 -3.50 14.73
C GLY A 16 -12.73 -1.97 14.70
N VAL A 17 -12.96 -1.40 13.52
CA VAL A 17 -13.08 0.06 13.32
C VAL A 17 -14.44 0.39 12.76
N ILE A 18 -15.18 1.28 13.43
CA ILE A 18 -16.46 1.83 12.94
C ILE A 18 -16.19 3.29 12.53
N PRO A 19 -16.52 3.67 11.28
CA PRO A 19 -16.31 5.03 10.80
C PRO A 19 -17.24 6.01 11.52
N ALA A 20 -16.68 7.16 11.90
CA ALA A 20 -17.43 8.26 12.53
C ALA A 20 -16.87 9.63 12.13
N GLY A 21 -15.94 9.67 11.17
CA GLY A 21 -15.16 10.84 10.81
C GLY A 21 -15.46 11.35 9.40
N SER A 22 -14.63 12.29 8.95
CA SER A 22 -14.69 12.83 7.59
C SER A 22 -13.67 12.19 6.64
N THR A 23 -12.76 11.39 7.18
CA THR A 23 -11.66 10.78 6.42
C THR A 23 -11.84 9.28 6.33
N ASP A 24 -11.98 8.59 7.47
CA ASP A 24 -12.27 7.15 7.60
C ASP A 24 -11.46 6.24 6.65
N ALA A 25 -10.22 6.64 6.34
CA ALA A 25 -9.42 6.02 5.28
C ALA A 25 -9.07 4.55 5.55
N VAL A 26 -8.97 4.17 6.83
CA VAL A 26 -8.78 2.76 7.23
C VAL A 26 -9.97 1.93 6.81
N VAL A 27 -11.18 2.31 7.27
CA VAL A 27 -12.42 1.59 6.96
C VAL A 27 -12.64 1.56 5.45
N TYR A 28 -12.53 2.71 4.79
CA TYR A 28 -12.77 2.79 3.37
C TYR A 28 -11.74 2.00 2.54
N GLY A 29 -10.50 1.92 3.01
CA GLY A 29 -9.43 1.13 2.41
C GLY A 29 -9.63 -0.38 2.58
N THR A 30 -10.16 -0.83 3.71
CA THR A 30 -10.31 -2.26 4.04
C THR A 30 -11.65 -2.84 3.59
N THR A 31 -12.75 -2.11 3.79
CA THR A 31 -14.12 -2.59 3.53
C THR A 31 -14.65 -2.12 2.18
N GLY A 32 -14.04 -1.07 1.60
CA GLY A 32 -14.49 -0.43 0.37
C GLY A 32 -15.74 0.43 0.54
N LEU A 33 -16.25 0.61 1.77
CA LEU A 33 -17.43 1.40 2.09
C LEU A 33 -17.17 2.31 3.30
N ASN A 34 -17.85 3.45 3.37
CA ASN A 34 -17.84 4.32 4.55
C ASN A 34 -19.22 4.32 5.22
N ASP A 35 -19.64 3.17 5.73
CA ASP A 35 -20.93 2.99 6.39
C ASP A 35 -20.75 2.33 7.78
N PRO A 36 -21.19 2.99 8.87
CA PRO A 36 -21.02 2.47 10.23
C PRO A 36 -21.80 1.19 10.50
N VAL A 37 -22.99 1.03 9.91
CA VAL A 37 -23.83 -0.17 10.10
C VAL A 37 -23.16 -1.38 9.47
N THR A 38 -22.71 -1.25 8.22
CA THR A 38 -21.97 -2.31 7.50
C THR A 38 -20.69 -2.66 8.25
N SER A 39 -19.96 -1.68 8.77
CA SER A 39 -18.74 -1.91 9.55
C SER A 39 -19.04 -2.70 10.84
N ALA A 40 -20.11 -2.34 11.56
CA ALA A 40 -20.54 -3.07 12.75
C ALA A 40 -20.95 -4.53 12.41
N LEU A 41 -21.67 -4.74 11.31
CA LEU A 41 -22.05 -6.08 10.85
C LEU A 41 -20.82 -6.93 10.49
N GLN A 42 -19.84 -6.37 9.77
CA GLN A 42 -18.60 -7.08 9.45
C GLN A 42 -17.80 -7.48 10.70
N ILE A 43 -17.78 -6.62 11.72
CA ILE A 43 -17.17 -6.93 13.02
C ILE A 43 -17.90 -8.09 13.71
N ILE A 44 -19.24 -8.07 13.75
CA ILE A 44 -20.05 -9.13 14.36
C ILE A 44 -19.88 -10.47 13.63
N VAL A 45 -19.83 -10.45 12.29
CA VAL A 45 -19.57 -11.63 11.45
C VAL A 45 -18.17 -12.20 11.73
N GLY A 46 -17.23 -11.37 12.20
CA GLY A 46 -15.90 -11.81 12.58
C GLY A 46 -14.93 -11.93 11.40
N GLU A 47 -15.23 -11.28 10.27
CA GLU A 47 -14.28 -11.20 9.16
C GLU A 47 -12.97 -10.55 9.62
N SER A 48 -11.85 -11.03 9.09
CA SER A 48 -10.52 -10.54 9.48
C SER A 48 -9.65 -10.38 8.26
N LEU A 49 -8.92 -9.27 8.24
CA LEU A 49 -7.99 -8.86 7.20
C LEU A 49 -6.67 -8.44 7.85
N LEU A 50 -5.54 -8.81 7.24
CA LEU A 50 -4.22 -8.36 7.67
C LEU A 50 -3.89 -7.03 7.01
N ILE A 51 -3.37 -6.10 7.82
CA ILE A 51 -2.91 -4.80 7.37
C ILE A 51 -1.46 -4.58 7.81
N ASP A 52 -0.66 -4.02 6.92
CA ASP A 52 0.72 -3.66 7.16
C ASP A 52 0.77 -2.35 7.93
N ILE A 53 1.65 -2.33 8.93
CA ILE A 53 1.94 -1.16 9.73
C ILE A 53 3.40 -0.79 9.50
N ALA A 54 3.64 0.42 9.04
CA ALA A 54 4.99 0.97 8.95
C ALA A 54 5.37 1.66 10.26
N THR A 55 6.67 1.69 10.57
CA THR A 55 7.21 2.51 11.66
C THR A 55 7.87 3.74 11.11
N VAL A 56 7.68 4.86 11.80
CA VAL A 56 8.34 6.12 11.48
C VAL A 56 9.39 6.38 12.54
N HIS A 57 10.64 6.51 12.10
CA HIS A 57 11.77 6.82 12.96
C HIS A 57 12.35 8.19 12.59
N ASN A 58 12.85 8.89 13.59
CA ASN A 58 13.67 10.08 13.44
C ASN A 58 15.10 9.75 13.92
N GLU A 59 16.01 10.72 13.87
CA GLU A 59 17.37 10.62 14.41
C GLU A 59 17.41 10.26 15.90
N LYS A 60 16.37 10.64 16.65
CA LYS A 60 16.22 10.36 18.09
C LYS A 60 15.59 9.01 18.42
N GLY A 61 15.15 8.23 17.43
CA GLY A 61 14.49 6.94 17.62
C GLY A 61 13.07 6.89 17.06
N PHE A 62 12.25 5.98 17.60
CA PHE A 62 10.88 5.74 17.14
C PHE A 62 9.97 6.95 17.40
N VAL A 63 9.09 7.24 16.43
CA VAL A 63 8.12 8.34 16.52
C VAL A 63 6.69 7.83 16.60
N ARG A 64 6.29 7.00 15.63
CA ARG A 64 4.89 6.53 15.51
C ARG A 64 4.76 5.35 14.57
N PHE A 65 3.67 4.62 14.74
CA PHE A 65 3.15 3.68 13.75
C PHE A 65 2.36 4.41 12.67
N LEU A 66 2.39 3.86 11.46
CA LEU A 66 1.69 4.34 10.30
C LEU A 66 0.84 3.21 9.70
N ALA A 67 -0.48 3.41 9.69
CA ALA A 67 -1.42 2.44 9.11
C ALA A 67 -1.91 2.82 7.69
N THR A 68 -1.96 4.12 7.35
CA THR A 68 -2.62 4.58 6.12
C THR A 68 -1.66 5.34 5.20
N MET A 69 -1.34 6.59 5.55
CA MET A 69 -0.53 7.49 4.73
C MET A 69 0.38 8.38 5.58
N LEU A 70 1.64 8.48 5.17
CA LEU A 70 2.57 9.52 5.62
C LEU A 70 2.83 10.48 4.46
N ALA A 71 2.76 11.78 4.74
CA ALA A 71 2.92 12.83 3.76
C ALA A 71 3.99 13.83 4.20
N TYR A 72 4.91 14.15 3.29
CA TYR A 72 5.87 15.23 3.41
C TYR A 72 5.70 16.20 2.23
N GLY A 73 5.59 17.50 2.53
CA GLY A 73 5.29 18.55 1.56
C GLY A 73 3.80 18.89 1.50
N PHE A 74 3.26 19.14 0.31
CA PHE A 74 1.91 19.70 0.11
C PHE A 74 0.81 19.06 0.96
N PHE A 75 0.66 17.73 0.94
CA PHE A 75 -0.38 17.06 1.73
C PHE A 75 -0.11 17.13 3.23
N GLY A 76 1.15 17.08 3.65
CA GLY A 76 1.54 17.28 5.05
C GLY A 76 1.20 18.69 5.54
N ASP A 77 1.41 19.70 4.69
CA ASP A 77 1.06 21.09 5.00
C ASP A 77 -0.45 21.29 5.09
N ILE A 78 -1.23 20.67 4.19
CA ILE A 78 -2.69 20.69 4.25
C ILE A 78 -3.16 20.07 5.56
N ILE A 79 -2.63 18.91 5.94
CA ILE A 79 -3.01 18.24 7.19
C ILE A 79 -2.68 19.14 8.38
N ASN A 80 -1.48 19.72 8.43
CA ASN A 80 -1.05 20.61 9.50
C ASN A 80 -1.89 21.90 9.61
N GLN A 81 -2.25 22.52 8.47
CA GLN A 81 -3.08 23.72 8.46
C GLN A 81 -4.54 23.42 8.77
N SER A 82 -5.11 22.39 8.14
CA SER A 82 -6.50 21.99 8.32
C SER A 82 -6.79 21.52 9.74
N ASP A 83 -5.79 20.98 10.45
CA ASP A 83 -5.96 20.59 11.84
C ASP A 83 -6.21 21.79 12.76
N LYS A 84 -5.67 22.97 12.43
CA LYS A 84 -5.95 24.22 13.15
C LYS A 84 -7.37 24.74 12.87
N TRP A 85 -8.00 24.28 11.80
CA TRP A 85 -9.31 24.72 11.33
C TRP A 85 -10.40 23.66 11.53
N ARG A 86 -10.30 22.82 12.58
CA ARG A 86 -11.32 21.79 12.87
C ARG A 86 -12.75 22.35 12.98
N TYR A 87 -12.90 23.61 13.41
CA TYR A 87 -14.19 24.27 13.55
C TYR A 87 -14.94 24.46 12.22
N LEU A 88 -14.25 24.43 11.07
CA LEU A 88 -14.88 24.52 9.74
C LEU A 88 -15.44 23.17 9.24
N GLY A 89 -15.32 22.10 10.02
CA GLY A 89 -15.71 20.76 9.58
C GLY A 89 -14.96 20.33 8.31
N PRO A 90 -15.57 19.53 7.41
CA PRO A 90 -14.91 19.03 6.20
C PRO A 90 -14.37 20.09 5.24
N LEU A 91 -14.92 21.31 5.26
CA LEU A 91 -14.47 22.43 4.40
C LEU A 91 -13.02 22.85 4.67
N ARG A 92 -12.49 22.51 5.86
CA ARG A 92 -11.09 22.77 6.24
C ARG A 92 -10.07 22.25 5.22
N TYR A 93 -10.36 21.12 4.57
CA TYR A 93 -9.45 20.51 3.61
C TYR A 93 -9.42 21.26 2.29
N ASP A 94 -10.59 21.72 1.82
CA ASP A 94 -10.69 22.48 0.57
C ASP A 94 -10.02 23.85 0.71
N LEU A 95 -10.25 24.54 1.84
CA LEU A 95 -9.64 25.84 2.10
C LEU A 95 -8.12 25.73 2.28
N SER A 96 -7.64 24.77 3.08
CA SER A 96 -6.21 24.55 3.27
C SER A 96 -5.55 24.12 1.96
N GLY A 97 -6.21 23.23 1.21
CA GLY A 97 -5.76 22.79 -0.10
C GLY A 97 -5.60 23.94 -1.08
N PHE A 98 -6.59 24.83 -1.15
CA PHE A 98 -6.52 26.02 -1.99
C PHE A 98 -5.37 26.96 -1.57
N CYS A 99 -5.25 27.26 -0.28
CA CYS A 99 -4.17 28.11 0.23
C CYS A 99 -2.79 27.52 -0.10
N GLN A 100 -2.56 26.24 0.19
CA GLN A 100 -1.28 25.60 -0.08
C GLN A 100 -1.01 25.43 -1.58
N PHE A 101 -2.06 25.30 -2.39
CA PHE A 101 -1.94 25.23 -3.85
C PHE A 101 -1.46 26.56 -4.41
N VAL A 102 -2.02 27.68 -3.95
CA VAL A 102 -1.58 29.03 -4.33
C VAL A 102 -0.12 29.26 -3.93
N LEU A 103 0.29 28.80 -2.74
CA LEU A 103 1.69 28.93 -2.30
C LEU A 103 2.68 28.10 -3.13
N ASN A 104 2.25 26.99 -3.74
CA ASN A 104 3.04 26.10 -4.61
C ASN A 104 4.48 25.85 -4.11
N ARG A 105 4.60 25.51 -2.82
CA ARG A 105 5.89 25.22 -2.19
C ARG A 105 6.50 23.95 -2.77
N SER A 106 7.82 23.93 -2.79
CA SER A 106 8.58 22.73 -3.16
C SER A 106 9.73 22.53 -2.20
N TYR A 107 9.99 21.28 -1.89
CA TYR A 107 10.90 20.83 -0.85
C TYR A 107 12.09 20.15 -1.50
N HIS A 108 13.30 20.60 -1.18
CA HIS A 108 14.51 19.95 -1.66
C HIS A 108 14.84 18.78 -0.73
N THR A 109 14.94 17.57 -1.27
CA THR A 109 15.14 16.36 -0.46
C THR A 109 16.03 15.37 -1.18
N GLU A 110 16.83 14.65 -0.40
CA GLU A 110 17.48 13.42 -0.79
C GLU A 110 16.70 12.23 -0.22
N LEU A 111 16.52 11.20 -1.05
CA LEU A 111 15.74 10.01 -0.76
C LEU A 111 16.63 8.80 -0.99
N THR A 112 16.68 7.91 0.00
CA THR A 112 17.20 6.55 -0.17
C THR A 112 16.03 5.59 -0.10
N ILE A 113 15.78 4.89 -1.20
CA ILE A 113 14.61 4.06 -1.42
C ILE A 113 15.03 2.61 -1.48
N THR A 114 14.51 1.77 -0.59
CA THR A 114 14.72 0.32 -0.61
C THR A 114 13.54 -0.34 -1.31
N LEU A 115 13.76 -0.86 -2.51
CA LEU A 115 12.70 -1.49 -3.30
C LEU A 115 12.26 -2.84 -2.74
N SER A 116 11.00 -3.18 -3.03
CA SER A 116 10.48 -4.54 -2.81
C SER A 116 11.28 -5.59 -3.60
N PRO A 117 11.43 -6.84 -3.09
CA PRO A 117 12.09 -7.93 -3.81
C PRO A 117 11.48 -8.27 -5.17
N HIS A 118 10.18 -7.99 -5.37
CA HIS A 118 9.49 -8.20 -6.64
C HIS A 118 9.94 -7.15 -7.68
N ASP A 119 9.93 -5.87 -7.31
CA ASP A 119 10.32 -4.76 -8.19
C ASP A 119 11.83 -4.70 -8.44
N SER A 120 12.63 -5.15 -7.46
CA SER A 120 14.08 -5.34 -7.64
C SER A 120 14.39 -6.26 -8.83
N SER A 121 13.55 -7.28 -9.06
CA SER A 121 13.72 -8.23 -10.17
C SER A 121 13.32 -7.66 -11.53
N GLN A 122 12.32 -6.77 -11.60
CA GLN A 122 11.93 -6.10 -12.84
C GLN A 122 12.97 -5.05 -13.26
N MET A 123 13.42 -4.21 -12.33
CA MET A 123 14.44 -3.17 -12.60
C MET A 123 15.79 -3.78 -13.02
N SER A 124 16.20 -4.90 -12.40
CA SER A 124 17.43 -5.61 -12.80
C SER A 124 17.35 -6.25 -14.20
N ARG A 125 16.14 -6.65 -14.65
CA ARG A 125 15.90 -7.18 -16.00
C ARG A 125 15.93 -6.09 -17.05
N GLU A 126 15.37 -4.92 -16.79
CA GLU A 126 15.43 -3.77 -17.71
C GLU A 126 16.87 -3.25 -17.89
N GLY A 127 17.69 -3.27 -16.84
CA GLY A 127 19.12 -2.96 -16.95
C GLY A 127 19.95 -3.97 -17.77
N THR A 128 19.40 -5.15 -18.07
CA THR A 128 20.08 -6.23 -18.81
C THR A 128 19.54 -6.40 -20.25
N MET A 129 18.40 -5.77 -20.60
CA MET A 129 17.75 -5.93 -21.93
C MET A 129 18.00 -4.79 -22.92
N SER A 130 19.10 -4.04 -22.80
CA SER A 130 19.58 -3.17 -23.88
C SER A 130 20.54 -3.92 -24.83
N SER A 131 20.21 -5.15 -25.24
CA SER A 131 20.84 -5.83 -26.39
C SER A 131 20.21 -7.20 -26.67
N SER A 132 19.07 -7.24 -27.37
CA SER A 132 18.80 -8.26 -28.40
C SER A 132 17.37 -8.13 -28.93
N SER A 133 17.28 -7.64 -30.16
CA SER A 133 16.13 -7.67 -31.03
C SER A 133 15.74 -9.12 -31.38
N SER A 134 14.43 -9.37 -31.61
CA SER A 134 13.84 -10.15 -32.73
C SER A 134 12.71 -11.12 -32.35
N THR A 135 11.50 -10.77 -32.85
CA THR A 135 10.51 -11.60 -33.59
C THR A 135 9.79 -12.82 -32.99
N ASN A 136 8.46 -12.65 -32.94
CA ASN A 136 7.39 -13.46 -33.57
C ASN A 136 6.81 -14.75 -32.93
N ASN A 137 5.47 -14.68 -32.83
CA ASN A 137 4.44 -15.63 -33.28
C ASN A 137 3.59 -16.42 -32.26
N THR A 138 2.29 -16.27 -32.56
CA THR A 138 1.04 -16.91 -32.14
C THR A 138 1.01 -18.44 -32.20
N LYS A 139 0.17 -19.06 -31.36
CA LYS A 139 -0.97 -19.93 -31.78
C LYS A 139 -1.79 -20.48 -30.60
N HIS A 140 -3.11 -20.47 -30.81
CA HIS A 140 -4.18 -21.21 -30.11
C HIS A 140 -4.11 -22.72 -30.41
N GLU A 141 -4.61 -23.57 -29.51
CA GLU A 141 -5.65 -24.59 -29.80
C GLU A 141 -6.16 -25.29 -28.52
N ASP A 142 -7.40 -25.77 -28.63
CA ASP A 142 -8.37 -26.21 -27.62
C ASP A 142 -8.66 -27.71 -27.80
N HIS A 143 -8.97 -28.47 -26.73
CA HIS A 143 -9.82 -29.69 -26.80
C HIS A 143 -10.03 -30.41 -25.44
N GLY A 144 -11.30 -30.59 -25.07
CA GLY A 144 -11.91 -31.93 -24.93
C GLY A 144 -11.98 -32.62 -23.55
N THR A 145 -13.21 -33.01 -23.15
CA THR A 145 -13.66 -33.48 -21.83
C THR A 145 -13.83 -35.02 -21.71
N GLN A 146 -13.28 -35.64 -20.64
CA GLN A 146 -13.72 -36.82 -19.79
C GLN A 146 -14.21 -38.17 -20.40
N PRO A 147 -14.37 -39.32 -19.67
CA PRO A 147 -14.67 -39.49 -18.22
C PRO A 147 -14.11 -40.70 -17.41
N THR A 148 -14.26 -40.55 -16.06
CA THR A 148 -14.55 -41.54 -14.97
C THR A 148 -13.61 -42.69 -14.59
N GLU A 149 -13.21 -42.70 -13.30
CA GLU A 149 -13.48 -43.83 -12.37
C GLU A 149 -13.45 -43.37 -10.89
N LEU A 150 -14.52 -43.69 -10.16
CA LEU A 150 -14.66 -43.54 -8.70
C LEU A 150 -14.01 -44.74 -8.01
N VAL A 151 -13.42 -44.57 -6.82
CA VAL A 151 -13.54 -45.47 -5.65
C VAL A 151 -12.71 -44.97 -4.43
N ASN A 152 -13.35 -45.04 -3.25
CA ASN A 152 -12.83 -45.00 -1.88
C ASN A 152 -12.48 -43.66 -1.19
N ALA A 153 -13.54 -42.89 -0.89
CA ALA A 153 -13.62 -42.08 0.32
C ALA A 153 -14.01 -42.97 1.51
N SER A 154 -13.26 -42.92 2.64
CA SER A 154 -13.76 -43.22 4.00
C SER A 154 -12.72 -43.12 5.14
N LYS A 155 -11.46 -42.71 4.91
CA LYS A 155 -10.47 -42.57 6.01
C LYS A 155 -9.79 -41.19 6.12
N SER A 156 -10.21 -40.20 5.34
CA SER A 156 -9.53 -38.89 5.23
C SER A 156 -10.23 -37.71 5.90
N THR A 157 -11.40 -37.91 6.51
CA THR A 157 -12.25 -36.81 6.99
C THR A 157 -11.88 -36.35 8.42
N GLU A 158 -11.44 -37.24 9.30
CA GLU A 158 -11.05 -36.84 10.68
C GLU A 158 -9.73 -36.07 10.73
N ASN A 159 -8.77 -36.42 9.87
CA ASN A 159 -7.45 -35.78 9.86
C ASN A 159 -7.51 -34.33 9.34
N LYS A 160 -8.42 -34.02 8.41
CA LYS A 160 -8.59 -32.66 7.86
C LYS A 160 -9.13 -31.70 8.91
N ASN A 161 -10.09 -32.14 9.74
CA ASN A 161 -10.70 -31.28 10.75
C ASN A 161 -9.71 -30.90 11.87
N ASN A 162 -8.84 -31.84 12.25
CA ASN A 162 -7.78 -31.58 13.23
C ASN A 162 -6.71 -30.62 12.70
N GLN A 163 -6.40 -30.69 11.40
CA GLN A 163 -5.45 -29.76 10.76
C GLN A 163 -6.01 -28.32 10.70
N VAL A 164 -7.30 -28.17 10.42
CA VAL A 164 -7.97 -26.85 10.42
C VAL A 164 -7.96 -26.23 11.81
N ILE A 165 -8.24 -27.01 12.85
CA ILE A 165 -8.21 -26.53 14.24
C ILE A 165 -6.78 -26.17 14.68
N GLN A 166 -5.78 -26.97 14.30
CA GLN A 166 -4.36 -26.66 14.56
C GLN A 166 -3.93 -25.34 13.90
N ASN A 167 -4.35 -25.10 12.65
CA ASN A 167 -4.06 -23.86 11.92
C ASN A 167 -4.81 -22.63 12.47
N LEU A 168 -5.90 -22.82 13.22
CA LEU A 168 -6.60 -21.74 13.94
C LEU A 168 -5.90 -21.33 15.24
N ILE A 169 -5.12 -22.25 15.84
CA ILE A 169 -4.53 -22.09 17.19
C ILE A 169 -3.08 -21.58 17.13
N ALA A 170 -2.35 -21.83 16.04
CA ALA A 170 -0.98 -21.33 15.86
C ALA A 170 -0.78 -20.78 14.43
N PRO A 171 -0.87 -19.45 14.21
CA PRO A 171 -0.65 -18.88 12.89
C PRO A 171 0.85 -18.73 12.64
N ALA A 172 1.54 -19.85 12.45
CA ALA A 172 2.72 -19.83 11.59
C ALA A 172 2.17 -19.91 10.16
N LEU A 173 2.51 -18.92 9.33
CA LEU A 173 2.14 -18.80 7.90
C LEU A 173 0.78 -18.13 7.61
N ALA A 174 0.73 -17.48 6.44
CA ALA A 174 -0.30 -16.55 6.02
C ALA A 174 -1.71 -17.19 6.07
N PHE A 175 -2.54 -16.75 7.02
CA PHE A 175 -3.95 -17.13 7.08
C PHE A 175 -4.76 -16.24 6.15
N CYS A 176 -5.18 -16.79 5.00
CA CYS A 176 -6.16 -16.16 4.12
C CYS A 176 -7.57 -16.65 4.47
N SER A 177 -8.41 -15.75 4.97
CA SER A 177 -9.81 -16.05 5.34
C SER A 177 -10.69 -16.50 4.17
N ARG A 178 -10.27 -16.21 2.93
CA ARG A 178 -10.97 -16.59 1.69
C ARG A 178 -10.43 -17.85 1.03
N ASN A 179 -9.42 -18.49 1.64
CA ASN A 179 -8.79 -19.69 1.11
C ASN A 179 -8.39 -19.54 -0.38
N CYS A 180 -7.85 -18.37 -0.75
CA CYS A 180 -7.51 -18.10 -2.15
C CYS A 180 -6.22 -18.82 -2.58
N GLU A 181 -6.19 -19.23 -3.84
CA GLU A 181 -5.09 -20.02 -4.43
C GLU A 181 -3.75 -19.28 -4.37
N ILE A 182 -3.76 -17.95 -4.47
CA ILE A 182 -2.56 -17.09 -4.42
C ILE A 182 -1.87 -17.17 -3.05
N CYS A 183 -2.63 -17.12 -1.95
CA CYS A 183 -2.06 -17.21 -0.61
C CYS A 183 -1.61 -18.64 -0.27
N ALA A 184 -2.23 -19.66 -0.87
CA ALA A 184 -1.79 -21.04 -0.73
C ALA A 184 -0.40 -21.25 -1.37
N LEU A 185 -0.17 -20.66 -2.54
CA LEU A 185 1.12 -20.71 -3.26
C LEU A 185 2.22 -19.88 -2.57
N ALA A 186 1.87 -18.80 -1.86
CA ALA A 186 2.82 -17.97 -1.13
C ALA A 186 3.52 -18.73 0.02
N ASN A 187 2.86 -19.75 0.60
CA ASN A 187 3.44 -20.58 1.66
C ASN A 187 4.48 -21.60 1.14
N GLU A 188 4.51 -21.90 -0.16
CA GLU A 188 5.49 -22.83 -0.75
C GLU A 188 6.78 -22.14 -1.21
N HIS A 189 6.75 -20.82 -1.41
CA HIS A 189 7.85 -20.09 -2.06
C HIS A 189 8.87 -19.43 -1.11
N ASP A 190 8.68 -19.50 0.22
CA ASP A 190 9.62 -18.93 1.20
C ASP A 190 10.79 -19.89 1.53
N SER A 191 11.40 -20.46 0.50
CA SER A 191 12.67 -21.16 0.61
C SER A 191 13.83 -20.15 0.53
N GLY A 192 14.10 -19.46 1.63
CA GLY A 192 15.47 -19.15 2.11
C GLY A 192 16.44 -18.35 1.23
N LYS A 193 16.03 -17.73 0.11
CA LYS A 193 16.88 -16.76 -0.59
C LYS A 193 16.52 -15.35 -0.17
N VAL A 194 17.27 -14.82 0.80
CA VAL A 194 17.33 -13.37 1.08
C VAL A 194 17.76 -12.67 -0.21
N ARG A 195 16.79 -12.20 -1.00
CA ARG A 195 17.06 -11.37 -2.17
C ARG A 195 17.55 -10.04 -1.63
N SER A 196 18.79 -9.67 -1.96
CA SER A 196 19.33 -8.35 -1.61
C SER A 196 18.40 -7.28 -2.17
N SER A 197 17.77 -6.52 -1.28
CA SER A 197 16.87 -5.42 -1.64
C SER A 197 17.66 -4.33 -2.36
N LEU A 198 17.24 -3.97 -3.58
CA LEU A 198 17.91 -2.92 -4.34
C LEU A 198 17.64 -1.56 -3.69
N GLN A 199 18.71 -0.82 -3.39
CA GLN A 199 18.61 0.56 -2.89
C GLN A 199 18.85 1.56 -4.02
N ILE A 200 17.98 2.56 -4.11
CA ILE A 200 18.01 3.63 -5.10
C ILE A 200 18.10 4.96 -4.40
N LYS A 201 19.04 5.80 -4.84
CA LYS A 201 19.11 7.20 -4.40
C LYS A 201 18.40 8.11 -5.40
N ARG A 202 17.62 9.05 -4.87
CA ARG A 202 16.97 10.12 -5.64
C ARG A 202 17.17 11.44 -4.91
N GLN A 203 17.58 12.46 -5.64
CA GLN A 203 17.67 13.82 -5.12
C GLN A 203 16.88 14.74 -6.05
N GLY A 204 16.10 15.64 -5.48
CA GLY A 204 15.27 16.53 -6.29
C GLY A 204 14.52 17.57 -5.49
N ARG A 205 13.72 18.36 -6.20
CA ARG A 205 12.70 19.22 -5.58
C ARG A 205 11.33 18.59 -5.81
N TYR A 206 10.64 18.32 -4.72
CA TYR A 206 9.33 17.66 -4.73
C TYR A 206 8.26 18.60 -4.20
N THR A 207 7.09 18.61 -4.83
CA THR A 207 5.91 19.28 -4.27
C THR A 207 5.33 18.46 -3.13
N THR A 208 5.30 17.14 -3.27
CA THR A 208 4.86 16.22 -2.21
C THR A 208 5.53 14.85 -2.35
N ILE A 209 5.72 14.19 -1.22
CA ILE A 209 6.26 12.84 -1.06
C ILE A 209 5.28 12.10 -0.17
N ASN A 210 4.67 11.03 -0.69
CA ASN A 210 3.62 10.31 0.01
C ASN A 210 3.99 8.83 0.12
N CYS A 211 3.92 8.28 1.33
CA CYS A 211 4.04 6.85 1.60
C CYS A 211 2.65 6.32 1.94
N LEU A 212 2.18 5.27 1.25
CA LEU A 212 0.84 4.72 1.41
C LEU A 212 0.89 3.22 1.69
N ASN A 213 0.39 2.82 2.85
CA ASN A 213 0.12 1.41 3.20
C ASN A 213 -1.30 0.98 2.81
N MET A 214 -2.16 1.95 2.50
CA MET A 214 -3.54 1.73 2.09
C MET A 214 -3.89 2.63 0.91
N PRO A 215 -4.97 2.34 0.16
CA PRO A 215 -5.24 3.10 -1.06
C PRO A 215 -5.40 4.60 -0.87
N GLY A 216 -5.72 5.05 0.34
CA GLY A 216 -5.94 6.46 0.63
C GLY A 216 -7.31 6.96 0.15
N ARG A 217 -8.32 6.07 0.13
CA ARG A 217 -9.69 6.40 -0.24
C ARG A 217 -10.33 7.31 0.80
N CYS A 218 -11.06 8.30 0.32
CA CYS A 218 -11.85 9.21 1.16
C CYS A 218 -12.97 9.85 0.32
N ALA A 219 -13.81 10.67 0.96
CA ALA A 219 -14.89 11.40 0.27
C ALA A 219 -14.40 12.26 -0.92
N LYS A 220 -13.12 12.66 -0.93
CA LYS A 220 -12.50 13.48 -1.99
C LYS A 220 -11.75 12.68 -3.05
N SER A 221 -11.47 11.40 -2.80
CA SER A 221 -10.76 10.51 -3.71
C SER A 221 -11.34 9.12 -3.60
N LYS A 222 -12.24 8.79 -4.52
CA LYS A 222 -13.00 7.53 -4.49
C LYS A 222 -12.10 6.30 -4.63
N PHE A 223 -11.09 6.40 -5.50
CA PHE A 223 -10.15 5.30 -5.74
C PHE A 223 -8.89 5.38 -4.87
N GLY A 224 -8.61 6.57 -4.32
CA GLY A 224 -7.41 6.84 -3.54
C GLY A 224 -6.21 7.19 -4.41
N MET A 225 -5.09 7.55 -3.77
CA MET A 225 -3.81 7.82 -4.45
C MET A 225 -3.10 6.53 -4.87
N SER A 226 -3.35 5.40 -4.22
CA SER A 226 -2.80 4.12 -4.66
C SER A 226 -3.87 3.01 -4.69
N PRO A 227 -4.70 2.93 -5.74
CA PRO A 227 -5.80 1.98 -5.80
C PRO A 227 -5.40 0.51 -5.68
N PHE A 228 -4.13 0.20 -6.04
CA PHE A 228 -3.58 -1.16 -6.14
C PHE A 228 -2.51 -1.46 -5.10
N VAL A 229 -2.37 -0.61 -4.07
CA VAL A 229 -1.48 -0.93 -2.94
C VAL A 229 -1.96 -2.21 -2.26
N HIS A 230 -1.00 -3.08 -1.94
CA HIS A 230 -1.30 -4.28 -1.20
C HIS A 230 -1.38 -3.95 0.30
N LEU A 231 -2.30 -4.59 1.00
CA LEU A 231 -2.53 -4.29 2.41
C LEU A 231 -1.64 -5.08 3.36
N GLY A 232 -1.01 -6.18 2.92
CA GLY A 232 -0.33 -7.13 3.81
C GLY A 232 0.88 -7.86 3.19
N ASP A 233 1.66 -7.21 2.32
CA ASP A 233 2.85 -7.80 1.67
C ASP A 233 4.18 -7.30 2.28
N GLY A 234 4.11 -6.53 3.37
CA GLY A 234 5.26 -5.92 4.02
C GLY A 234 5.85 -4.75 3.24
N THR A 235 5.09 -4.18 2.30
CA THR A 235 5.53 -3.04 1.49
C THR A 235 4.51 -1.92 1.50
N PHE A 236 4.95 -0.73 1.07
CA PHE A 236 4.08 0.41 0.86
C PHE A 236 4.43 1.12 -0.43
N ASP A 237 3.48 1.86 -0.98
CA ASP A 237 3.71 2.62 -2.20
C ASP A 237 4.26 4.00 -1.84
N LEU A 238 5.39 4.34 -2.44
CA LEU A 238 6.02 5.66 -2.39
C LEU A 238 5.68 6.42 -3.66
N ILE A 239 4.92 7.51 -3.54
CA ILE A 239 4.57 8.41 -4.63
C ILE A 239 5.34 9.72 -4.46
N LEU A 240 6.19 10.02 -5.43
CA LEU A 240 6.98 11.24 -5.50
C LEU A 240 6.40 12.14 -6.57
N VAL A 241 6.03 13.37 -6.20
CA VAL A 241 5.58 14.38 -7.17
C VAL A 241 6.66 15.44 -7.29
N LYS A 242 7.40 15.43 -8.39
CA LYS A 242 8.42 16.44 -8.69
C LYS A 242 7.78 17.81 -8.82
N ARG A 243 8.56 18.84 -8.50
CA ARG A 243 8.16 20.24 -8.71
C ARG A 243 7.79 20.43 -10.18
N SER A 244 6.53 20.78 -10.42
CA SER A 244 6.02 21.17 -11.73
C SER A 244 5.48 22.60 -11.69
N TRP A 245 5.23 23.17 -12.87
CA TRP A 245 4.39 24.36 -12.96
C TRP A 245 2.95 24.03 -12.48
N GLN A 246 2.18 25.04 -12.08
CA GLN A 246 0.90 24.85 -11.36
C GLN A 246 -0.09 23.96 -12.12
N THR A 247 -0.11 24.01 -13.45
CA THR A 247 -0.99 23.17 -14.29
C THR A 247 -0.68 21.68 -14.17
N GLY A 248 0.60 21.30 -14.08
CA GLY A 248 1.02 19.90 -13.89
C GLY A 248 0.60 19.36 -12.53
N PHE A 249 0.69 20.19 -11.48
CA PHE A 249 0.29 19.77 -10.15
C PHE A 249 -1.24 19.75 -10.00
N LEU A 250 -1.95 20.70 -10.60
CA LEU A 250 -3.41 20.68 -10.64
C LEU A 250 -3.95 19.45 -11.37
N ARG A 251 -3.30 19.04 -12.47
CA ARG A 251 -3.63 17.81 -13.19
C ARG A 251 -3.46 16.58 -12.29
N PHE A 252 -2.38 16.53 -11.50
CA PHE A 252 -2.19 15.49 -10.48
C PHE A 252 -3.32 15.46 -9.45
N LEU A 253 -3.67 16.62 -8.85
CA LEU A 253 -4.77 16.69 -7.87
C LEU A 253 -6.11 16.27 -8.47
N TRP A 254 -6.39 16.71 -9.70
CA TRP A 254 -7.62 16.35 -10.41
C TRP A 254 -7.70 14.84 -10.69
N GLN A 255 -6.58 14.22 -11.07
CA GLN A 255 -6.52 12.80 -11.34
C GLN A 255 -6.68 11.98 -10.05
N VAL A 256 -6.04 12.38 -8.95
CA VAL A 256 -6.24 11.76 -7.63
C VAL A 256 -7.69 11.86 -7.17
N ALA A 257 -8.36 12.98 -7.43
CA ALA A 257 -9.76 13.18 -7.02
C ALA A 257 -10.74 12.30 -7.82
N ASN A 258 -10.54 12.15 -9.13
CA ASN A 258 -11.52 11.55 -10.04
C ASN A 258 -11.21 10.10 -10.45
N ASP A 259 -9.95 9.80 -10.78
CA ASP A 259 -9.56 8.53 -11.41
C ASP A 259 -8.65 7.70 -10.50
N GLY A 260 -7.62 8.30 -9.91
CA GLY A 260 -6.65 7.67 -9.00
C GLY A 260 -5.79 6.57 -9.64
N ARG A 261 -6.24 5.92 -10.71
CA ARG A 261 -5.60 4.77 -11.38
C ARG A 261 -4.49 5.17 -12.34
N SER A 262 -4.57 6.37 -12.90
CA SER A 262 -3.72 6.86 -13.99
C SER A 262 -2.67 7.89 -13.53
N ILE A 263 -2.44 8.00 -12.21
CA ILE A 263 -1.45 8.95 -11.66
C ILE A 263 -0.01 8.64 -12.10
N GLU A 264 0.26 7.40 -12.51
CA GLU A 264 1.56 6.94 -13.00
C GLU A 264 1.86 7.46 -14.41
N ASP A 265 0.84 7.83 -15.19
CA ASP A 265 0.99 8.36 -16.54
C ASP A 265 1.47 9.82 -16.56
N LEU A 266 1.58 10.46 -15.38
CA LEU A 266 1.99 11.85 -15.28
C LEU A 266 3.52 11.97 -15.30
N PRO A 267 4.09 12.85 -16.16
CA PRO A 267 5.54 12.95 -16.33
C PRO A 267 6.29 13.49 -15.10
N ASN A 268 5.57 14.11 -14.16
CA ASN A 268 6.11 14.65 -12.92
C ASN A 268 5.90 13.73 -11.71
N VAL A 269 5.34 12.52 -11.90
CA VAL A 269 5.05 11.58 -10.83
C VAL A 269 5.92 10.34 -10.99
N GLU A 270 6.53 9.90 -9.90
CA GLU A 270 7.21 8.61 -9.81
C GLU A 270 6.55 7.78 -8.72
N ARG A 271 6.32 6.50 -8.98
CA ARG A 271 5.80 5.55 -7.99
C ARG A 271 6.77 4.39 -7.83
N TYR A 272 7.00 3.99 -6.58
CA TYR A 272 7.82 2.85 -6.22
C TYR A 272 7.11 2.00 -5.19
N ARG A 273 7.17 0.66 -5.28
CA ARG A 273 6.83 -0.23 -4.17
C ARG A 273 8.06 -0.49 -3.33
N VAL A 274 8.00 -0.11 -2.06
CA VAL A 274 9.18 -0.01 -1.20
C VAL A 274 8.93 -0.69 0.15
N SER A 275 9.99 -1.24 0.74
CA SER A 275 9.95 -1.74 2.12
C SER A 275 10.47 -0.70 3.11
N GLU A 276 11.35 0.20 2.67
CA GLU A 276 11.92 1.27 3.48
C GLU A 276 12.18 2.51 2.62
N VAL A 277 11.97 3.68 3.21
CA VAL A 277 12.39 4.95 2.63
C VAL A 277 13.02 5.84 3.70
N LEU A 278 14.22 6.35 3.40
CA LEU A 278 14.87 7.39 4.19
C LEU A 278 14.67 8.73 3.49
N ILE A 279 14.04 9.68 4.17
CA ILE A 279 13.81 11.04 3.68
C ILE A 279 14.75 11.97 4.41
N HIS A 280 15.69 12.59 3.69
CA HIS A 280 16.59 13.61 4.21
C HIS A 280 16.26 14.98 3.59
N PRO A 281 15.58 15.86 4.34
CA PRO A 281 15.34 17.23 3.90
C PRO A 281 16.65 18.00 3.75
N LEU A 282 16.91 18.51 2.55
CA LEU A 282 18.02 19.40 2.29
C LEU A 282 17.50 20.82 2.52
N HIS A 283 17.90 21.45 3.63
CA HIS A 283 17.54 22.83 3.92
C HIS A 283 17.96 23.74 2.75
N THR A 284 17.00 24.51 2.24
CA THR A 284 17.25 25.75 1.48
C THR A 284 17.56 26.89 2.42
#